data_AF-A0A1G7TFQ1-F1
#
_entry.id   AF-A0A1G7TFQ1-F1
#
_cell.length_a   1.000
_cell.length_b   1.000
_cell.length_c   1.000
_cell.angle_alpha   90.00
_cell.angle_beta   90.00
_cell.angle_gamma   90.00
#
_symmetry.space_group_name_H-M   'P 1'
#
loop_
_entity.id
_entity.type
_entity.pdbx_description
1 polymer ?
#
loop_
_entity_poly.entity_id
_entity_poly.type
_entity_poly.pdbx_seq_one_letter_code
_entity_poly.pdbx_strand_id
1 'polypeptide(L)'
;MVTRLSTYFLRTLREDPADAEVTSHRLLVRAGYIRRAAPGIFTWLPLGLRVKAKLEQIIREEMANAGAFEVHFPALLPRDPYEESGRWTSYGDGIFRLQDRKGADYLLAPTHEEMFTLLVKDLYSSYKDLPLTIYQIQDKYRDEARPRAGLLRGREFTMKDAYSFDYTDAGQDVSYQSQRDAYERIFTRLNMEYVIVAADNGLMGGARSEEFLHPIAVGEDTFVRSAGGYAANVEAFTTVVPENLPIPGGAPVVFDSPGTPTIETLVTHSNAHLDAPALGIAGPATEGATQWTAAHTLKNVVLALTHLDGTRELVVVGLPGDRDIDDKRAEVAFAPADVEAATEADFAKHPGLVKGYIGPWSPNGAVLGEESATGIRYLVDPRVVEGTAWVTGANEHEKHAHSVVYGRDFTADGVVDVSDVRAGDPAPDGSGPVELARGMEIGHVFQLGRFFADKLGLKVLDENGKLVTVTMGSYGIGVTRILAILAELNNDDRGLMWPESIAPFDVHVVATGRDAAAFDLAEKLAADLESAGRDVLLDDRPKVSPGVKFGDAELVGVPRILIVGRGAAEGQVELWDRRSGERTTLAAAEAVAALTA
;
A
#
# COMPACT_ATOMS: atom_id res chain seq x y z
N MET A 1 -2.76 7.57 -37.92
CA MET A 1 -3.54 8.73 -38.43
C MET A 1 -3.35 9.88 -37.46
N VAL A 2 -2.98 11.09 -37.91
CA VAL A 2 -2.91 12.28 -37.05
C VAL A 2 -4.21 12.44 -36.26
N THR A 3 -4.10 12.57 -34.94
CA THR A 3 -5.27 12.84 -34.08
C THR A 3 -5.52 14.34 -34.01
N ARG A 4 -6.73 14.77 -34.37
CA ARG A 4 -7.12 16.19 -34.37
C ARG A 4 -7.88 16.57 -33.12
N LEU A 5 -7.44 17.61 -32.44
CA LEU A 5 -8.07 18.07 -31.20
C LEU A 5 -9.46 18.68 -31.41
N SER A 6 -9.78 19.15 -32.62
CA SER A 6 -11.13 19.63 -32.97
C SER A 6 -12.20 18.54 -32.90
N THR A 7 -11.83 17.27 -33.10
CA THR A 7 -12.75 16.12 -33.09
C THR A 7 -12.44 15.11 -31.99
N TYR A 8 -11.27 15.20 -31.36
CA TYR A 8 -10.90 14.34 -30.24
C TYR A 8 -11.80 14.61 -29.02
N PHE A 9 -12.24 13.53 -28.36
CA PHE A 9 -13.08 13.64 -27.17
C PHE A 9 -12.23 14.08 -25.96
N LEU A 10 -11.95 15.38 -25.89
CA LEU A 10 -11.21 16.01 -24.81
C LEU A 10 -11.93 17.28 -24.34
N ARG A 11 -12.16 17.36 -23.03
CA ARG A 11 -12.66 18.56 -22.36
C ARG A 11 -11.85 18.81 -21.10
N THR A 12 -10.97 19.80 -21.15
CA THR A 12 -10.17 20.24 -20.01
C THR A 12 -11.01 21.08 -19.05
N LEU A 13 -10.62 21.11 -17.78
CA LEU A 13 -11.25 21.95 -16.75
C LEU A 13 -10.29 23.04 -16.29
N ARG A 14 -10.83 24.24 -16.07
CA ARG A 14 -10.07 25.39 -15.56
C ARG A 14 -9.87 25.33 -14.05
N GLU A 15 -10.90 24.87 -13.34
CA GLU A 15 -10.93 24.81 -11.89
C GLU A 15 -10.64 23.38 -11.42
N ASP A 16 -10.06 23.29 -10.22
CA ASP A 16 -9.81 22.01 -9.56
C ASP A 16 -11.14 21.38 -9.12
N PRO A 17 -11.33 20.06 -9.29
CA PRO A 17 -12.49 19.37 -8.74
C PRO A 17 -12.46 19.43 -7.20
N ALA A 18 -13.62 19.71 -6.59
CA ALA A 18 -13.74 19.98 -5.16
C ALA A 18 -13.38 18.79 -4.25
N ASP A 19 -13.38 17.57 -4.79
CA ASP A 19 -13.14 16.31 -4.10
C ASP A 19 -11.74 15.72 -4.36
N ALA A 20 -10.84 16.45 -5.04
CA ALA A 20 -9.47 16.00 -5.24
C ALA A 20 -8.52 16.41 -4.12
N GLU A 21 -7.99 15.41 -3.42
CA GLU A 21 -7.08 15.57 -2.28
C GLU A 21 -5.59 15.60 -2.69
N VAL A 22 -5.24 14.91 -3.79
CA VAL A 22 -3.85 14.77 -4.27
C VAL A 22 -3.67 15.34 -5.67
N THR A 23 -2.43 15.69 -6.02
CA THR A 23 -2.11 16.42 -7.25
C THR A 23 -2.43 15.61 -8.50
N SER A 24 -2.08 14.32 -8.51
CA SER A 24 -2.37 13.37 -9.58
C SER A 24 -3.87 13.29 -9.87
N HIS A 25 -4.71 13.07 -8.85
CA HIS A 25 -6.16 13.01 -9.00
C HIS A 25 -6.72 14.29 -9.63
N ARG A 26 -6.31 15.44 -9.08
CA ARG A 26 -6.72 16.77 -9.55
C ARG A 26 -6.35 16.98 -11.02
N LEU A 27 -5.10 16.70 -11.39
CA LEU A 27 -4.60 16.93 -12.74
C LEU A 27 -5.16 15.92 -13.75
N LEU A 28 -5.28 14.64 -13.41
CA LEU A 28 -5.88 13.63 -14.30
C LEU A 28 -7.35 13.95 -14.62
N VAL A 29 -8.10 14.47 -13.65
CA VAL A 29 -9.46 14.97 -13.90
C VAL A 29 -9.42 16.25 -14.74
N ARG A 30 -8.64 17.26 -14.36
CA ARG A 30 -8.57 18.53 -15.11
C ARG A 30 -8.13 18.36 -16.55
N ALA A 31 -7.14 17.51 -16.79
CA ALA A 31 -6.58 17.23 -18.11
C ALA A 31 -7.44 16.28 -18.96
N GLY A 32 -8.56 15.77 -18.44
CA GLY A 32 -9.49 14.95 -19.22
C GLY A 32 -9.01 13.51 -19.43
N TYR A 33 -8.29 12.93 -18.47
CA TYR A 33 -7.88 11.52 -18.50
C TYR A 33 -8.92 10.61 -17.87
N ILE A 34 -9.56 11.08 -16.79
CA ILE A 34 -10.58 10.34 -16.05
C ILE A 34 -11.73 11.25 -15.61
N ARG A 35 -12.89 10.66 -15.32
CA ARG A 35 -14.03 11.32 -14.66
C ARG A 35 -14.55 10.44 -13.54
N ARG A 36 -14.92 11.04 -12.40
CA ARG A 36 -15.52 10.30 -11.29
C ARG A 36 -16.91 9.82 -11.69
N ALA A 37 -17.16 8.51 -11.57
CA ALA A 37 -18.48 7.90 -11.75
C ALA A 37 -19.16 7.65 -10.39
N ALA A 38 -18.38 7.23 -9.39
CA ALA A 38 -18.81 7.05 -8.00
C ALA A 38 -17.58 7.21 -7.07
N PRO A 39 -17.71 7.20 -5.73
CA PRO A 39 -16.56 7.14 -4.82
C PRO A 39 -15.65 5.95 -5.18
N GLY A 40 -14.38 6.22 -5.48
CA GLY A 40 -13.39 5.21 -5.87
C GLY A 40 -13.57 4.56 -7.25
N ILE A 41 -14.47 5.06 -8.10
CA ILE A 41 -14.78 4.46 -9.40
C ILE A 41 -14.73 5.54 -10.48
N PHE A 42 -13.96 5.30 -11.54
CA PHE A 42 -13.63 6.28 -12.56
C PHE A 42 -13.95 5.82 -13.98
N THR A 43 -14.58 6.69 -14.75
CA THR A 43 -14.67 6.57 -16.21
C THR A 43 -13.35 6.98 -16.84
N TRP A 44 -12.77 6.10 -17.65
CA TRP A 44 -11.56 6.36 -18.41
C TRP A 44 -11.88 7.07 -19.73
N LEU A 45 -11.17 8.17 -19.99
CA LEU A 45 -11.29 8.95 -21.22
C LEU A 45 -10.15 8.60 -22.19
N PRO A 46 -10.24 8.98 -23.48
CA PRO A 46 -9.27 8.56 -24.49
C PRO A 46 -7.80 8.83 -24.15
N LEU A 47 -7.47 9.96 -23.51
CA LEU A 47 -6.09 10.21 -23.05
C LEU A 47 -5.64 9.22 -21.97
N GLY A 48 -6.49 8.97 -20.97
CA GLY A 48 -6.24 8.00 -19.91
C GLY A 48 -6.02 6.59 -20.46
N LEU A 49 -6.88 6.17 -21.39
CA LEU A 49 -6.76 4.86 -22.03
C LEU A 49 -5.47 4.70 -22.83
N ARG A 50 -4.99 5.76 -23.50
CA ARG A 50 -3.71 5.71 -24.24
C ARG A 50 -2.52 5.52 -23.31
N VAL A 51 -2.43 6.30 -22.22
CA VAL A 51 -1.34 6.14 -21.24
C VAL A 51 -1.42 4.79 -20.55
N LYS A 52 -2.61 4.36 -20.13
CA LYS A 52 -2.85 3.04 -19.55
C LYS A 52 -2.39 1.93 -20.49
N ALA A 53 -2.75 1.98 -21.78
CA ALA A 53 -2.33 0.97 -22.76
C ALA A 53 -0.81 0.91 -22.95
N LYS A 54 -0.11 2.04 -23.00
CA LYS A 54 1.37 2.08 -23.07
C LYS A 54 2.01 1.46 -21.82
N LEU A 55 1.48 1.77 -20.64
CA LEU A 55 1.93 1.18 -19.39
C LEU A 55 1.71 -0.35 -19.37
N GLU A 56 0.54 -0.82 -19.75
CA GLU A 56 0.25 -2.25 -19.84
C GLU A 56 1.16 -2.95 -20.86
N GLN A 57 1.48 -2.30 -21.98
CA GLN A 57 2.38 -2.85 -22.99
C GLN A 57 3.79 -3.11 -22.43
N ILE A 58 4.33 -2.17 -21.65
CA ILE A 58 5.61 -2.36 -20.94
C ILE A 58 5.54 -3.59 -20.01
N ILE A 59 4.44 -3.72 -19.26
CA ILE A 59 4.22 -4.87 -18.38
C ILE A 59 4.16 -6.17 -19.18
N ARG A 60 3.40 -6.23 -20.28
CA ARG A 60 3.30 -7.42 -21.14
C ARG A 60 4.65 -7.86 -21.68
N GLU A 61 5.47 -6.91 -22.14
CA GLU A 61 6.81 -7.19 -22.67
C GLU A 61 7.71 -7.82 -21.60
N GLU A 62 7.73 -7.27 -20.39
CA GLU A 62 8.58 -7.82 -19.32
C GLU A 62 8.08 -9.16 -18.76
N MET A 63 6.76 -9.39 -18.82
CA MET A 63 6.17 -10.69 -18.49
C MET A 63 6.48 -11.75 -19.54
N ALA A 64 6.43 -11.39 -20.83
CA ALA A 64 6.85 -12.27 -21.91
C ALA A 64 8.36 -12.59 -21.80
N ASN A 65 9.20 -11.61 -21.44
CA ASN A 65 10.63 -11.83 -21.17
C ASN A 65 10.85 -12.78 -19.97
N ALA A 66 9.94 -12.78 -19.00
CA ALA A 66 9.95 -13.71 -17.86
C ALA A 66 9.36 -15.09 -18.18
N GLY A 67 8.92 -15.34 -19.43
CA GLY A 67 8.33 -16.61 -19.84
C GLY A 67 6.90 -16.84 -19.33
N ALA A 68 6.19 -15.78 -18.95
CA ALA A 68 4.81 -15.86 -18.49
C ALA A 68 3.81 -15.69 -19.64
N PHE A 69 2.67 -16.39 -19.57
CA PHE A 69 1.64 -16.37 -20.61
C PHE A 69 0.39 -15.59 -20.16
N GLU A 70 -0.11 -14.69 -21.02
CA GLU A 70 -1.33 -13.92 -20.72
C GLU A 70 -2.59 -14.77 -20.93
N VAL A 71 -3.48 -14.73 -19.94
CA VAL A 71 -4.85 -15.26 -19.94
C VAL A 71 -5.82 -14.15 -19.54
N HIS A 72 -7.13 -14.38 -19.64
CA HIS A 72 -8.12 -13.39 -19.21
C HIS A 72 -9.33 -14.08 -18.56
N PHE A 73 -9.53 -13.80 -17.27
CA PHE A 73 -10.64 -14.35 -16.50
C PHE A 73 -11.84 -13.39 -16.45
N PRO A 74 -13.06 -13.91 -16.23
CA PRO A 74 -14.20 -13.06 -15.92
C PRO A 74 -14.00 -12.27 -14.61
N ALA A 75 -14.61 -11.09 -14.53
CA ALA A 75 -14.71 -10.31 -13.29
C ALA A 75 -15.83 -10.82 -12.37
N LEU A 76 -16.91 -11.34 -12.95
CA LEU A 76 -18.05 -11.90 -12.23
C LEU A 76 -17.77 -13.37 -11.95
N LEU A 77 -17.51 -13.71 -10.70
CA LEU A 77 -17.08 -15.04 -10.28
C LEU A 77 -18.18 -15.75 -9.46
N PRO A 78 -18.30 -17.09 -9.58
CA PRO A 78 -19.21 -17.86 -8.73
C PRO A 78 -18.70 -17.89 -7.29
N ARG A 79 -19.63 -18.04 -6.33
CA ARG A 79 -19.32 -18.19 -4.90
C ARG A 79 -18.47 -19.43 -4.59
N ASP A 80 -18.78 -20.57 -5.22
CA ASP A 80 -18.29 -21.89 -4.79
C ASP A 80 -16.75 -21.96 -4.58
N PRO A 81 -15.89 -21.48 -5.49
CA PRO A 81 -14.43 -21.53 -5.29
C PRO A 81 -13.96 -20.71 -4.08
N TYR A 82 -14.59 -19.57 -3.82
CA TYR A 82 -14.27 -18.70 -2.68
C TYR A 82 -14.79 -19.29 -1.38
N GLU A 83 -15.90 -20.03 -1.41
CA GLU A 83 -16.39 -20.76 -0.24
C GLU A 83 -15.45 -21.93 0.09
N GLU A 84 -14.97 -22.67 -0.92
CA GLU A 84 -14.01 -23.77 -0.76
C GLU A 84 -12.65 -23.28 -0.22
N SER A 85 -12.17 -22.12 -0.67
CA SER A 85 -10.96 -21.48 -0.12
C SER A 85 -11.18 -20.87 1.26
N GLY A 86 -12.44 -20.68 1.68
CA GLY A 86 -12.83 -19.99 2.92
C GLY A 86 -12.86 -18.46 2.81
N ARG A 87 -12.42 -17.91 1.68
CA ARG A 87 -12.30 -16.46 1.45
C ARG A 87 -13.63 -15.76 1.24
N TRP A 88 -14.69 -16.49 0.90
CA TRP A 88 -16.04 -15.93 0.87
C TRP A 88 -16.42 -15.29 2.22
N THR A 89 -16.05 -15.95 3.33
CA THR A 89 -16.33 -15.47 4.69
C THR A 89 -15.23 -14.54 5.18
N SER A 90 -13.95 -14.91 5.02
CA SER A 90 -12.85 -14.13 5.59
C SER A 90 -12.65 -12.75 4.96
N TYR A 91 -13.13 -12.53 3.73
CA TYR A 91 -13.11 -11.19 3.13
C TYR A 91 -14.10 -10.21 3.78
N GLY A 92 -15.08 -10.69 4.56
CA GLY A 92 -16.06 -9.83 5.23
C GLY A 92 -16.74 -8.87 4.25
N ASP A 93 -16.80 -7.59 4.60
CA ASP A 93 -17.39 -6.53 3.78
C ASP A 93 -16.46 -5.99 2.69
N GLY A 94 -15.22 -6.50 2.57
CA GLY A 94 -14.24 -6.04 1.59
C GLY A 94 -14.51 -6.49 0.14
N ILE A 95 -15.51 -7.35 -0.09
CA ILE A 95 -15.88 -7.86 -1.43
C ILE A 95 -17.31 -7.50 -1.82
N PHE A 96 -17.49 -7.16 -3.09
CA PHE A 96 -18.83 -6.99 -3.65
C PHE A 96 -19.49 -8.36 -3.87
N ARG A 97 -20.64 -8.57 -3.24
CA ARG A 97 -21.50 -9.74 -3.45
C ARG A 97 -22.76 -9.35 -4.20
N LEU A 98 -23.23 -10.23 -5.07
CA LEU A 98 -24.46 -10.02 -5.85
C LEU A 98 -25.16 -11.34 -6.12
N GLN A 99 -26.47 -11.26 -6.38
CA GLN A 99 -27.28 -12.41 -6.77
C GLN A 99 -27.80 -12.24 -8.20
N ASP A 100 -27.78 -13.32 -8.97
CA ASP A 100 -28.42 -13.33 -10.27
C ASP A 100 -29.95 -13.42 -10.16
N ARG A 101 -30.65 -13.38 -11.31
CA ARG A 101 -32.13 -13.44 -11.35
C ARG A 101 -32.73 -14.76 -10.82
N LYS A 102 -31.91 -15.80 -10.64
CA LYS A 102 -32.31 -17.11 -10.12
C LYS A 102 -31.92 -17.26 -8.64
N GLY A 103 -31.29 -16.25 -8.04
CA GLY A 103 -30.82 -16.27 -6.66
C GLY A 103 -29.47 -16.97 -6.47
N ALA A 104 -28.70 -17.20 -7.54
CA ALA A 104 -27.34 -17.73 -7.40
C ALA A 104 -26.38 -16.62 -6.96
N ASP A 105 -25.51 -16.92 -6.00
CA ASP A 105 -24.53 -15.99 -5.44
C ASP A 105 -23.29 -15.87 -6.33
N TYR A 106 -22.86 -14.63 -6.54
CA TYR A 106 -21.63 -14.26 -7.23
C TYR A 106 -20.90 -13.18 -6.44
N LEU A 107 -19.65 -12.95 -6.84
CA LEU A 107 -18.85 -11.80 -6.43
C LEU A 107 -18.22 -11.11 -7.63
N LEU A 108 -17.85 -9.84 -7.46
CA LEU A 108 -16.90 -9.18 -8.35
C LEU A 108 -15.49 -9.43 -7.83
N ALA A 109 -14.59 -9.87 -8.72
CA ALA A 109 -13.28 -10.39 -8.37
C ALA A 109 -12.38 -9.34 -7.68
N PRO A 110 -11.99 -9.54 -6.41
CA PRO A 110 -10.97 -8.71 -5.75
C PRO A 110 -9.54 -9.10 -6.16
N THR A 111 -9.38 -10.34 -6.64
CA THR A 111 -8.18 -11.04 -7.13
C THR A 111 -8.64 -12.41 -7.68
N HIS A 112 -7.75 -13.32 -8.08
CA HIS A 112 -8.12 -14.50 -8.88
C HIS A 112 -7.41 -15.81 -8.49
N GLU A 113 -6.83 -15.95 -7.29
CA GLU A 113 -6.09 -17.16 -6.86
C GLU A 113 -6.87 -18.46 -7.13
N GLU A 114 -8.17 -18.47 -6.78
CA GLU A 114 -9.07 -19.61 -6.99
C GLU A 114 -9.20 -19.96 -8.47
N MET A 115 -9.32 -18.95 -9.34
CA MET A 115 -9.58 -19.15 -10.77
C MET A 115 -8.36 -19.59 -11.54
N PHE A 116 -7.19 -19.06 -11.18
CA PHE A 116 -5.93 -19.56 -11.70
C PHE A 116 -5.68 -21.01 -11.27
N THR A 117 -5.93 -21.35 -10.00
CA THR A 117 -5.79 -22.73 -9.49
C THR A 117 -6.69 -23.71 -10.24
N LEU A 118 -7.96 -23.36 -10.43
CA LEU A 118 -8.93 -24.23 -11.09
C LEU A 118 -8.63 -24.39 -12.59
N LEU A 119 -8.16 -23.35 -13.27
CA LEU A 119 -7.75 -23.44 -14.67
C LEU A 119 -6.58 -24.43 -14.85
N VAL A 120 -5.56 -24.32 -14.00
CA VAL A 120 -4.41 -25.23 -14.07
C VAL A 120 -4.81 -26.65 -13.71
N LYS A 121 -5.68 -26.84 -12.70
CA LYS A 121 -6.20 -28.15 -12.30
C LYS A 121 -6.91 -28.88 -13.44
N ASP A 122 -7.67 -28.15 -14.26
CA ASP A 122 -8.41 -28.73 -15.38
C ASP A 122 -7.46 -29.16 -16.53
N LEU A 123 -6.37 -28.43 -16.74
CA LEU A 123 -5.53 -28.57 -17.92
C LEU A 123 -4.20 -29.33 -17.68
N TYR A 124 -3.70 -29.38 -16.44
CA TYR A 124 -2.37 -29.89 -16.10
C TYR A 124 -2.48 -31.08 -15.13
N SER A 125 -1.79 -32.18 -15.46
CA SER A 125 -1.83 -33.41 -14.66
C SER A 125 -0.46 -34.04 -14.38
N SER A 126 0.62 -33.52 -14.99
CA SER A 126 1.99 -34.04 -14.83
C SER A 126 2.98 -32.96 -14.44
N TYR A 127 3.97 -33.32 -13.63
CA TYR A 127 5.11 -32.45 -13.32
C TYR A 127 5.89 -31.99 -14.57
N LYS A 128 5.78 -32.72 -15.69
CA LYS A 128 6.45 -32.37 -16.95
C LYS A 128 5.92 -31.10 -17.59
N ASP A 129 4.71 -30.70 -17.21
CA ASP A 129 4.08 -29.48 -17.69
C ASP A 129 4.40 -28.27 -16.77
N LEU A 130 5.17 -28.48 -15.69
CA LEU A 130 5.59 -27.47 -14.73
C LEU A 130 7.13 -27.27 -14.78
N PRO A 131 7.65 -26.06 -14.52
CA PRO A 131 6.94 -24.89 -14.00
C PRO A 131 6.11 -24.16 -15.06
N LEU A 132 5.01 -23.53 -14.63
CA LEU A 132 4.14 -22.70 -15.45
C LEU A 132 3.94 -21.35 -14.77
N THR A 133 4.00 -20.26 -15.52
CA THR A 133 3.55 -18.94 -15.06
C THR A 133 2.54 -18.36 -16.03
N ILE A 134 1.38 -17.98 -15.50
CA ILE A 134 0.29 -17.33 -16.26
C ILE A 134 -0.10 -16.03 -15.56
N TYR A 135 -0.55 -15.04 -16.33
CA TYR A 135 -0.96 -13.74 -15.78
C TYR A 135 -2.13 -13.14 -16.56
N GLN A 136 -2.75 -12.11 -16.01
CA GLN A 136 -3.70 -11.28 -16.72
C GLN A 136 -3.49 -9.80 -16.37
N ILE A 137 -4.05 -8.91 -17.18
CA ILE A 137 -4.23 -7.50 -16.84
C ILE A 137 -5.73 -7.21 -16.88
N GLN A 138 -6.34 -7.00 -15.72
CA GLN A 138 -7.80 -7.01 -15.60
C GLN A 138 -8.28 -6.18 -14.39
N ASP A 139 -9.49 -5.62 -14.50
CA ASP A 139 -10.11 -4.78 -13.48
C ASP A 139 -10.57 -5.57 -12.25
N LYS A 140 -10.06 -5.17 -11.09
CA LYS A 140 -10.37 -5.74 -9.78
C LYS A 140 -11.36 -4.86 -9.04
N TYR A 141 -12.14 -5.51 -8.18
CA TYR A 141 -13.21 -4.88 -7.41
C TYR A 141 -13.03 -5.16 -5.92
N ARG A 142 -12.78 -4.12 -5.13
CA ARG A 142 -12.68 -4.21 -3.66
C ARG A 142 -13.60 -3.15 -3.07
N ASP A 143 -14.49 -3.53 -2.16
CA ASP A 143 -15.42 -2.55 -1.56
C ASP A 143 -14.73 -1.80 -0.43
N GLU A 144 -13.71 -1.03 -0.81
CA GLU A 144 -12.93 -0.19 0.08
C GLU A 144 -13.86 0.75 0.86
N ALA A 145 -13.81 0.67 2.20
CA ALA A 145 -14.67 1.47 3.07
C ALA A 145 -14.43 2.97 2.91
N ARG A 146 -13.19 3.37 2.60
CA ARG A 146 -12.79 4.78 2.44
C ARG A 146 -11.93 4.99 1.17
N PRO A 147 -12.53 4.96 -0.03
CA PRO A 147 -11.79 5.23 -1.25
C PRO A 147 -11.38 6.71 -1.30
N ARG A 148 -10.10 6.97 -1.59
CA ARG A 148 -9.49 8.30 -1.48
C ARG A 148 -8.34 8.48 -2.47
N ALA A 149 -7.85 9.71 -2.60
CA ALA A 149 -6.68 10.03 -3.43
C ALA A 149 -6.78 9.56 -4.90
N GLY A 150 -7.99 9.57 -5.48
CA GLY A 150 -8.21 9.26 -6.89
C GLY A 150 -7.93 7.80 -7.25
N LEU A 151 -7.00 7.58 -8.17
CA LEU A 151 -6.60 6.26 -8.66
C LEU A 151 -5.63 5.51 -7.73
N LEU A 152 -5.14 6.17 -6.66
CA LEU A 152 -4.24 5.54 -5.70
C LEU A 152 -4.96 4.49 -4.83
N ARG A 153 -6.21 4.78 -4.44
CA ARG A 153 -7.06 3.88 -3.64
C ARG A 153 -8.52 3.93 -4.11
N GLY A 154 -8.83 3.10 -5.10
CA GLY A 154 -10.16 2.94 -5.70
C GLY A 154 -10.90 1.67 -5.26
N ARG A 155 -12.16 1.57 -5.67
CA ARG A 155 -12.99 0.35 -5.54
C ARG A 155 -13.03 -0.49 -6.81
N GLU A 156 -12.74 0.14 -7.95
CA GLU A 156 -12.51 -0.49 -9.24
C GLU A 156 -11.18 0.01 -9.78
N PHE A 157 -10.26 -0.91 -10.10
CA PHE A 157 -8.91 -0.55 -10.53
C PHE A 157 -8.28 -1.68 -11.36
N THR A 158 -7.40 -1.34 -12.30
CA THR A 158 -6.72 -2.39 -13.09
C THR A 158 -5.50 -2.89 -12.35
N MET A 159 -5.43 -4.20 -12.20
CA MET A 159 -4.26 -4.90 -11.68
C MET A 159 -3.73 -5.84 -12.76
N LYS A 160 -2.41 -5.99 -12.80
CA LYS A 160 -1.79 -7.17 -13.39
C LYS A 160 -1.55 -8.17 -12.28
N ASP A 161 -2.15 -9.34 -12.36
CA ASP A 161 -1.99 -10.44 -11.42
C ASP A 161 -1.45 -11.67 -12.16
N ALA A 162 -0.38 -12.27 -11.62
CA ALA A 162 0.30 -13.44 -12.16
C ALA A 162 0.40 -14.52 -11.11
N TYR A 163 0.44 -15.78 -11.55
CA TYR A 163 0.53 -16.95 -10.70
C TYR A 163 1.48 -17.97 -11.31
N SER A 164 2.42 -18.45 -10.49
CA SER A 164 3.30 -19.55 -10.86
C SER A 164 2.82 -20.85 -10.23
N PHE A 165 3.12 -21.95 -10.89
CA PHE A 165 2.77 -23.30 -10.49
C PHE A 165 4.00 -24.17 -10.63
N ASP A 166 4.45 -24.72 -9.50
CA ASP A 166 5.67 -25.50 -9.38
C ASP A 166 5.36 -26.80 -8.63
N TYR A 167 6.04 -27.90 -8.94
CA TYR A 167 5.84 -29.17 -8.20
C TYR A 167 6.86 -29.36 -7.07
N THR A 168 7.86 -28.48 -6.96
CA THR A 168 8.88 -28.48 -5.89
C THR A 168 9.06 -27.07 -5.33
N ASP A 169 9.47 -26.97 -4.07
CA ASP A 169 9.72 -25.69 -3.41
C ASP A 169 10.92 -24.96 -4.05
N ALA A 170 11.96 -25.70 -4.45
CA ALA A 170 13.09 -25.13 -5.20
C ALA A 170 12.66 -24.56 -6.56
N GLY A 171 11.67 -25.15 -7.23
CA GLY A 171 11.07 -24.58 -8.44
C GLY A 171 10.35 -23.27 -8.15
N GLN A 172 9.59 -23.23 -7.05
CA GLN A 172 8.90 -22.02 -6.59
C GLN A 172 9.85 -20.87 -6.31
N ASP A 173 11.03 -21.13 -5.73
CA ASP A 173 12.05 -20.10 -5.50
C ASP A 173 12.54 -19.49 -6.82
N VAL A 174 12.74 -20.31 -7.85
CA VAL A 174 13.14 -19.85 -9.19
C VAL A 174 12.03 -19.03 -9.84
N SER A 175 10.78 -19.51 -9.79
CA SER A 175 9.61 -18.81 -10.32
C SER A 175 9.38 -17.47 -9.61
N TYR A 176 9.53 -17.44 -8.28
CA TYR A 176 9.48 -16.23 -7.46
C TYR A 176 10.54 -15.22 -7.88
N GLN A 177 11.81 -15.64 -7.98
CA GLN A 177 12.88 -14.74 -8.39
C GLN A 177 12.67 -14.21 -9.82
N SER A 178 12.22 -15.05 -10.76
CA SER A 178 11.92 -14.63 -12.13
C SER A 178 10.88 -13.51 -12.19
N GLN A 179 9.82 -13.63 -11.38
CA GLN A 179 8.77 -12.60 -11.29
C GLN A 179 9.27 -11.35 -10.57
N ARG A 180 10.03 -11.50 -9.49
CA ARG A 180 10.68 -10.39 -8.78
C ARG A 180 11.58 -9.58 -9.74
N ASP A 181 12.42 -10.25 -10.53
CA ASP A 181 13.29 -9.61 -11.53
C ASP A 181 12.48 -8.91 -12.64
N ALA A 182 11.34 -9.47 -13.04
CA ALA A 182 10.45 -8.85 -14.02
C ALA A 182 9.88 -7.53 -13.50
N TYR A 183 9.54 -7.45 -12.22
CA TYR A 183 9.01 -6.24 -11.59
C TYR A 183 10.07 -5.16 -11.54
N GLU A 184 11.31 -5.51 -11.15
CA GLU A 184 12.44 -4.59 -11.17
C GLU A 184 12.69 -4.02 -12.57
N ARG A 185 12.62 -4.84 -13.64
CA ARG A 185 12.73 -4.38 -15.03
C ARG A 185 11.60 -3.44 -15.42
N ILE A 186 10.36 -3.75 -15.06
CA ILE A 186 9.19 -2.89 -15.30
C ILE A 186 9.41 -1.52 -14.65
N PHE A 187 9.72 -1.48 -13.35
CA PHE A 187 9.89 -0.22 -12.62
C PHE A 187 11.10 0.57 -13.13
N THR A 188 12.19 -0.10 -13.50
CA THR A 188 13.34 0.54 -14.16
C THR A 188 12.95 1.18 -15.49
N ARG A 189 12.18 0.50 -16.34
CA ARG A 189 11.68 1.06 -17.62
C ARG A 189 10.73 2.23 -17.43
N LEU A 190 10.02 2.27 -16.31
CA LEU A 190 9.14 3.38 -15.92
C LEU A 190 9.89 4.50 -15.19
N ASN A 191 11.20 4.34 -14.97
CA ASN A 191 12.04 5.26 -14.20
C ASN A 191 11.45 5.57 -12.80
N MET A 192 10.99 4.51 -12.13
CA MET A 192 10.45 4.58 -10.77
C MET A 192 11.49 4.06 -9.78
N GLU A 193 11.79 4.86 -8.76
CA GLU A 193 12.48 4.37 -7.57
C GLU A 193 11.60 3.34 -6.85
N TYR A 194 12.18 2.32 -6.25
CA TYR A 194 11.44 1.39 -5.41
C TYR A 194 12.34 0.88 -4.28
N VAL A 195 11.69 0.48 -3.18
CA VAL A 195 12.29 -0.23 -2.06
C VAL A 195 11.53 -1.54 -1.92
N ILE A 196 12.27 -2.64 -1.86
CA ILE A 196 11.69 -3.96 -1.60
C ILE A 196 11.69 -4.14 -0.09
N VAL A 197 10.51 -4.36 0.47
CA VAL A 197 10.30 -4.49 1.91
C VAL A 197 9.72 -5.85 2.23
N ALA A 198 10.15 -6.44 3.35
CA ALA A 198 9.41 -7.57 3.92
C ALA A 198 8.00 -7.11 4.29
N ALA A 199 7.00 -7.92 3.95
CA ALA A 199 5.59 -7.63 4.18
C ALA A 199 4.89 -8.80 4.88
N ASP A 200 3.73 -8.53 5.46
CA ASP A 200 2.91 -9.59 6.05
C ASP A 200 2.37 -10.54 4.95
N ASN A 201 2.15 -11.81 5.30
CA ASN A 201 1.57 -12.79 4.37
C ASN A 201 0.03 -12.68 4.31
N GLY A 202 -0.59 -12.01 5.28
CA GLY A 202 -2.03 -11.75 5.36
C GLY A 202 -2.89 -13.00 5.27
N LEU A 203 -4.13 -12.80 4.80
CA LEU A 203 -5.10 -13.88 4.52
C LEU A 203 -4.72 -14.73 3.30
N MET A 204 -3.68 -14.34 2.56
CA MET A 204 -3.21 -15.06 1.38
C MET A 204 -2.45 -16.34 1.77
N GLY A 205 -1.92 -16.38 3.01
CA GLY A 205 -1.02 -17.42 3.47
C GLY A 205 0.34 -17.39 2.75
N GLY A 206 1.25 -18.28 3.13
CA GLY A 206 2.55 -18.42 2.46
C GLY A 206 3.75 -18.33 3.39
N ALA A 207 4.93 -18.49 2.82
CA ALA A 207 6.22 -18.52 3.55
C ALA A 207 7.04 -17.23 3.38
N ARG A 208 6.78 -16.46 2.32
CA ARG A 208 7.53 -15.24 1.98
C ARG A 208 6.63 -14.25 1.25
N SER A 209 6.72 -12.99 1.64
CA SER A 209 5.95 -11.87 1.09
C SER A 209 6.86 -10.65 1.02
N GLU A 210 6.97 -10.06 -0.18
CA GLU A 210 7.74 -8.84 -0.41
C GLU A 210 6.89 -7.83 -1.18
N GLU A 211 6.81 -6.62 -0.63
CA GLU A 211 6.21 -5.48 -1.32
C GLU A 211 7.29 -4.62 -1.99
N PHE A 212 6.92 -4.06 -3.13
CA PHE A 212 7.67 -3.03 -3.81
C PHE A 212 6.99 -1.71 -3.49
N LEU A 213 7.64 -0.89 -2.69
CA LEU A 213 7.14 0.45 -2.33
C LEU A 213 7.88 1.51 -3.15
N HIS A 214 7.13 2.42 -3.75
CA HIS A 214 7.68 3.66 -4.29
C HIS A 214 7.70 4.73 -3.18
N PRO A 215 8.88 5.23 -2.73
CA PRO A 215 8.94 6.27 -1.71
C PRO A 215 8.32 7.58 -2.19
N ILE A 216 7.20 7.99 -1.59
CA ILE A 216 6.48 9.20 -1.97
C ILE A 216 5.68 9.74 -0.79
N ALA A 217 5.62 11.07 -0.64
CA ALA A 217 4.97 11.72 0.50
C ALA A 217 3.47 11.39 0.61
N VAL A 218 2.78 11.24 -0.52
CA VAL A 218 1.35 10.84 -0.57
C VAL A 218 1.14 9.34 -0.39
N GLY A 219 2.22 8.57 -0.20
CA GLY A 219 2.20 7.14 0.07
C GLY A 219 1.33 6.82 1.27
N GLU A 220 0.59 5.70 1.25
CA GLU A 220 -0.26 5.29 2.36
C GLU A 220 0.47 4.40 3.37
N ASP A 221 1.50 3.70 2.92
CA ASP A 221 2.28 2.77 3.70
C ASP A 221 3.40 3.47 4.44
N THR A 222 3.59 3.04 5.67
CA THR A 222 4.76 3.39 6.46
C THR A 222 5.65 2.16 6.47
N PHE A 223 6.90 2.34 6.09
CA PHE A 223 7.90 1.29 6.13
C PHE A 223 9.14 1.81 6.83
N VAL A 224 9.94 0.88 7.32
CA VAL A 224 11.20 1.16 7.98
C VAL A 224 12.36 0.70 7.12
N ARG A 225 13.48 1.41 7.22
CA ARG A 225 14.75 1.01 6.60
C ARG A 225 15.93 1.32 7.50
N SER A 226 17.00 0.55 7.40
CA SER A 226 18.26 0.79 8.10
C SER A 226 19.38 1.16 7.11
N ALA A 227 20.46 1.73 7.63
CA ALA A 227 21.68 1.97 6.84
C ALA A 227 22.35 0.66 6.36
N GLY A 228 22.14 -0.45 7.07
CA GLY A 228 22.71 -1.76 6.72
C GLY A 228 21.86 -2.60 5.76
N GLY A 229 20.72 -2.09 5.27
CA GLY A 229 19.95 -2.70 4.18
C GLY A 229 18.66 -3.41 4.59
N TYR A 230 18.35 -3.48 5.89
CA TYR A 230 17.04 -3.94 6.35
C TYR A 230 15.94 -3.01 5.83
N ALA A 231 14.86 -3.58 5.33
CA ALA A 231 13.64 -2.85 5.02
C ALA A 231 12.40 -3.73 5.20
N ALA A 232 11.39 -3.20 5.88
CA ALA A 232 10.15 -3.91 6.15
C ALA A 232 8.99 -2.91 6.28
N ASN A 233 7.78 -3.33 5.93
CA ASN A 233 6.62 -2.61 6.39
C ASN A 233 6.53 -2.61 7.91
N VAL A 234 5.85 -1.62 8.48
CA VAL A 234 5.67 -1.55 9.93
C VAL A 234 4.94 -2.77 10.47
N GLU A 235 3.99 -3.38 9.74
CA GLU A 235 3.32 -4.59 10.19
C GLU A 235 4.18 -5.87 10.15
N ALA A 236 5.25 -5.88 9.35
CA ALA A 236 6.19 -6.99 9.26
C ALA A 236 7.45 -6.81 10.13
N PHE A 237 7.62 -5.64 10.74
CA PHE A 237 8.77 -5.36 11.60
C PHE A 237 8.67 -6.14 12.92
N THR A 238 9.72 -6.88 13.28
CA THR A 238 9.79 -7.56 14.58
C THR A 238 10.59 -6.70 15.56
N THR A 239 9.99 -6.43 16.72
CA THR A 239 10.67 -5.76 17.83
C THR A 239 11.77 -6.64 18.40
N VAL A 240 12.99 -6.09 18.55
CA VAL A 240 14.08 -6.78 19.27
C VAL A 240 13.73 -6.90 20.75
N VAL A 241 13.62 -8.14 21.23
CA VAL A 241 13.35 -8.47 22.64
C VAL A 241 14.60 -8.18 23.48
N PRO A 242 14.53 -7.29 24.49
CA PRO A 242 15.64 -7.05 25.42
C PRO A 242 15.96 -8.29 26.27
N GLU A 243 17.16 -8.34 26.85
CA GLU A 243 17.47 -9.37 27.86
C GLU A 243 16.68 -9.16 29.16
N ASN A 244 16.35 -10.25 29.84
CA ASN A 244 15.75 -10.20 31.18
C ASN A 244 16.65 -9.43 32.15
N LEU A 245 16.04 -8.66 33.04
CA LEU A 245 16.73 -7.91 34.08
C LEU A 245 16.73 -8.68 35.41
N PRO A 246 17.67 -8.41 36.32
CA PRO A 246 17.58 -8.91 37.69
C PRO A 246 16.30 -8.42 38.37
N ILE A 247 15.52 -9.33 38.96
CA ILE A 247 14.27 -9.00 39.65
C ILE A 247 14.57 -8.11 40.87
N PRO A 248 14.10 -6.86 40.92
CA PRO A 248 14.32 -5.98 42.07
C PRO A 248 13.62 -6.50 43.32
N GLY A 249 14.21 -6.23 44.50
CA GLY A 249 13.55 -6.44 45.80
C GLY A 249 12.50 -5.37 46.10
N GLY A 250 11.78 -5.55 47.22
CA GLY A 250 10.73 -4.63 47.66
C GLY A 250 9.33 -5.03 47.20
N ALA A 251 8.32 -4.26 47.64
CA ALA A 251 6.93 -4.43 47.23
C ALA A 251 6.48 -3.20 46.42
N PRO A 252 5.52 -3.34 45.50
CA PRO A 252 4.93 -2.18 44.83
C PRO A 252 4.32 -1.20 45.83
N VAL A 253 4.36 0.10 45.48
CA VAL A 253 3.83 1.17 46.32
C VAL A 253 2.76 1.93 45.56
N VAL A 254 1.55 1.96 46.12
CA VAL A 254 0.44 2.77 45.61
C VAL A 254 0.60 4.20 46.11
N PHE A 255 0.42 5.18 45.23
CA PHE A 255 0.51 6.61 45.53
C PHE A 255 -0.64 7.41 44.89
N ASP A 256 -0.99 8.54 45.52
CA ASP A 256 -2.00 9.45 45.00
C ASP A 256 -1.45 10.22 43.80
N SER A 257 -2.26 10.29 42.74
CA SER A 257 -1.94 10.84 41.42
C SER A 257 -3.18 11.53 40.79
N PRO A 258 -3.76 12.53 41.46
CA PRO A 258 -5.01 13.16 41.02
C PRO A 258 -4.84 13.85 39.67
N GLY A 259 -5.85 13.72 38.80
CA GLY A 259 -5.86 14.36 37.49
C GLY A 259 -4.78 13.87 36.51
N THR A 260 -4.34 12.60 36.62
CA THR A 260 -3.30 12.02 35.76
C THR A 260 -3.79 10.92 34.79
N PRO A 261 -4.85 11.13 33.99
CA PRO A 261 -5.40 10.07 33.14
C PRO A 261 -4.53 9.77 31.90
N THR A 262 -3.41 10.47 31.69
CA THR A 262 -2.53 10.31 30.53
C THR A 262 -1.09 10.04 30.96
N ILE A 263 -0.29 9.42 30.08
CA ILE A 263 1.14 9.18 30.35
C ILE A 263 1.89 10.48 30.63
N GLU A 264 1.63 11.55 29.88
CA GLU A 264 2.27 12.86 30.07
C GLU A 264 2.00 13.44 31.47
N THR A 265 0.74 13.39 31.91
CA THR A 265 0.34 13.91 33.22
C THR A 265 0.90 13.05 34.35
N LEU A 266 0.93 11.73 34.18
CA LEU A 266 1.55 10.80 35.13
C LEU A 266 3.07 10.99 35.26
N VAL A 267 3.78 11.17 34.16
CA VAL A 267 5.24 11.42 34.16
C VAL A 267 5.54 12.74 34.87
N THR A 268 4.77 13.79 34.58
CA THR A 268 4.91 15.09 35.26
C THR A 268 4.70 14.95 36.77
N HIS A 269 3.64 14.25 37.16
CA HIS A 269 3.33 14.01 38.58
C HIS A 269 4.40 13.16 39.27
N SER A 270 4.87 12.10 38.62
CA SER A 270 5.91 11.20 39.16
C SER A 270 7.22 11.95 39.42
N ASN A 271 7.66 12.80 38.49
CA ASN A 271 8.84 13.63 38.68
C ASN A 271 8.71 14.67 39.80
N ALA A 272 7.49 15.08 40.13
CA ALA A 272 7.24 16.04 41.20
C ALA A 272 7.11 15.39 42.59
N HIS A 273 6.76 14.11 42.67
CA HIS A 273 6.35 13.46 43.94
C HIS A 273 7.07 12.16 44.28
N LEU A 274 7.76 11.52 43.33
CA LEU A 274 8.54 10.32 43.56
C LEU A 274 10.04 10.61 43.51
N ASP A 275 10.82 9.78 44.19
CA ASP A 275 12.27 9.77 44.01
C ASP A 275 12.64 9.41 42.58
N ALA A 276 13.84 9.79 42.15
CA ALA A 276 14.34 9.48 40.82
C ALA A 276 14.34 7.97 40.55
N PRO A 277 14.02 7.53 39.32
CA PRO A 277 14.03 6.12 38.98
C PRO A 277 15.45 5.55 39.02
N ALA A 278 15.56 4.25 39.25
CA ALA A 278 16.82 3.55 39.00
C ALA A 278 17.08 3.47 37.48
N LEU A 279 18.34 3.57 37.08
CA LEU A 279 18.75 3.49 35.68
C LEU A 279 18.40 2.13 35.08
N GLY A 280 17.81 2.14 33.88
CA GLY A 280 17.50 0.92 33.14
C GLY A 280 16.39 0.05 33.72
N ILE A 281 15.64 0.53 34.73
CA ILE A 281 14.68 -0.29 35.47
C ILE A 281 13.52 -0.81 34.60
N ALA A 282 13.21 -0.12 33.50
CA ALA A 282 12.19 -0.52 32.52
C ALA A 282 12.81 -0.92 31.17
N GLY A 283 14.08 -1.34 31.16
CA GLY A 283 14.79 -1.80 29.96
C GLY A 283 15.64 -0.71 29.28
N PRO A 284 16.18 -1.00 28.09
CA PRO A 284 17.22 -0.17 27.44
C PRO A 284 16.83 1.31 27.22
N ALA A 285 15.55 1.57 26.95
CA ALA A 285 15.05 2.94 26.77
C ALA A 285 15.20 3.84 28.02
N THR A 286 15.44 3.23 29.20
CA THR A 286 15.60 3.92 30.48
C THR A 286 17.03 3.87 31.03
N GLU A 287 18.00 3.30 30.31
CA GLU A 287 19.37 3.09 30.78
C GLU A 287 20.07 4.41 31.19
N GLY A 288 19.82 5.50 30.47
CA GLY A 288 20.41 6.82 30.74
C GLY A 288 19.49 7.82 31.43
N ALA A 289 18.29 7.42 31.85
CA ALA A 289 17.27 8.36 32.30
C ALA A 289 17.36 8.63 33.81
N THR A 290 17.70 9.86 34.19
CA THR A 290 17.79 10.29 35.61
C THR A 290 16.48 10.83 36.18
N GLN A 291 15.42 10.81 35.38
CA GLN A 291 14.08 11.29 35.70
C GLN A 291 13.06 10.31 35.13
N TRP A 292 11.85 10.31 35.68
CA TRP A 292 10.75 9.53 35.13
C TRP A 292 10.45 10.02 33.72
N THR A 293 10.29 9.08 32.79
CA THR A 293 9.92 9.31 31.40
C THR A 293 8.75 8.41 31.04
N ALA A 294 8.12 8.64 29.89
CA ALA A 294 7.04 7.77 29.41
C ALA A 294 7.46 6.29 29.33
N ALA A 295 8.73 6.01 29.00
CA ALA A 295 9.29 4.66 28.95
C ALA A 295 9.38 3.94 30.31
N HIS A 296 9.21 4.64 31.44
CA HIS A 296 9.11 4.01 32.77
C HIS A 296 7.69 3.59 33.14
N THR A 297 6.70 4.02 32.35
CA THR A 297 5.30 3.74 32.63
C THR A 297 4.83 2.53 31.82
N LEU A 298 3.97 1.70 32.38
CA LEU A 298 3.33 0.60 31.67
C LEU A 298 1.89 1.01 31.36
N LYS A 299 1.65 1.33 30.08
CA LYS A 299 0.35 1.67 29.55
C LYS A 299 -0.42 0.39 29.27
N ASN A 300 -1.64 0.29 29.79
CA ASN A 300 -2.54 -0.84 29.53
C ASN A 300 -3.67 -0.37 28.60
N VAL A 301 -3.60 -0.77 27.34
CA VAL A 301 -4.60 -0.42 26.32
C VAL A 301 -5.61 -1.54 26.21
N VAL A 302 -6.90 -1.20 26.28
CA VAL A 302 -8.00 -2.17 26.17
C VAL A 302 -8.48 -2.17 24.73
N LEU A 303 -8.33 -3.30 24.06
CA LEU A 303 -8.81 -3.56 22.71
C LEU A 303 -10.03 -4.48 22.77
N ALA A 304 -10.89 -4.37 21.77
CA ALA A 304 -12.00 -5.27 21.52
C ALA A 304 -11.77 -6.01 20.21
N LEU A 305 -11.90 -7.34 20.26
CA LEU A 305 -11.79 -8.21 19.10
C LEU A 305 -13.17 -8.70 18.70
N THR A 306 -13.49 -8.64 17.42
CA THR A 306 -14.71 -9.21 16.84
C THR A 306 -14.34 -10.36 15.91
N HIS A 307 -14.69 -11.57 16.30
CA HIS A 307 -14.40 -12.78 15.53
C HIS A 307 -15.36 -12.95 14.36
N LEU A 308 -14.99 -13.82 13.41
CA LEU A 308 -15.78 -14.09 12.20
C LEU A 308 -17.21 -14.61 12.48
N ASP A 309 -17.45 -15.21 13.64
CA ASP A 309 -18.78 -15.66 14.07
C ASP A 309 -19.62 -14.56 14.75
N GLY A 310 -19.08 -13.34 14.83
CA GLY A 310 -19.68 -12.18 15.47
C GLY A 310 -19.47 -12.12 16.98
N THR A 311 -18.73 -13.05 17.58
CA THR A 311 -18.39 -12.98 19.00
C THR A 311 -17.42 -11.84 19.28
N ARG A 312 -17.64 -11.12 20.38
CA ARG A 312 -16.82 -9.98 20.79
C ARG A 312 -16.15 -10.27 22.12
N GLU A 313 -14.83 -10.13 22.18
CA GLU A 313 -14.03 -10.27 23.41
C GLU A 313 -13.16 -9.04 23.66
N LEU A 314 -12.76 -8.82 24.92
CA LEU A 314 -11.76 -7.81 25.28
C LEU A 314 -10.40 -8.45 25.48
N VAL A 315 -9.35 -7.74 25.08
CA VAL A 315 -7.96 -8.06 25.39
C VAL A 315 -7.28 -6.79 25.88
N VAL A 316 -6.43 -6.90 26.90
CA VAL A 316 -5.62 -5.79 27.39
C VAL A 316 -4.17 -6.02 26.97
N VAL A 317 -3.55 -5.00 26.37
CA VAL A 317 -2.15 -5.03 25.97
C VAL A 317 -1.35 -4.06 26.85
N GLY A 318 -0.37 -4.57 27.59
CA GLY A 318 0.58 -3.80 28.37
C GLY A 318 1.81 -3.44 27.54
N LEU A 319 2.06 -2.16 27.29
CA LEU A 319 3.20 -1.65 26.53
C LEU A 319 3.90 -0.49 27.25
N PRO A 320 5.19 -0.22 26.97
CA PRO A 320 5.86 0.98 27.46
C PRO A 320 5.03 2.24 27.12
N GLY A 321 4.94 3.19 28.05
CA GLY A 321 4.08 4.37 27.86
C GLY A 321 4.59 5.35 26.82
N ASP A 322 5.84 5.19 26.36
CA ASP A 322 6.38 5.83 25.17
C ASP A 322 6.16 4.98 23.91
N ARG A 323 5.18 4.08 23.88
CA ARG A 323 4.74 3.38 22.67
C ARG A 323 3.23 3.47 22.58
N ASP A 324 2.67 3.34 21.39
CA ASP A 324 1.24 3.31 21.09
C ASP A 324 0.88 2.03 20.32
N ILE A 325 -0.40 1.65 20.32
CA ILE A 325 -0.86 0.56 19.45
C ILE A 325 -0.81 1.07 18.01
N ASP A 326 -0.15 0.32 17.13
CA ASP A 326 -0.25 0.52 15.69
C ASP A 326 -1.38 -0.36 15.14
N ASP A 327 -2.36 0.28 14.51
CA ASP A 327 -3.57 -0.41 14.02
C ASP A 327 -3.23 -1.54 13.03
N LYS A 328 -2.25 -1.34 12.12
CA LYS A 328 -1.87 -2.36 11.13
C LYS A 328 -1.20 -3.56 11.81
N ARG A 329 -0.32 -3.32 12.78
CA ARG A 329 0.32 -4.40 13.56
C ARG A 329 -0.70 -5.15 14.39
N ALA A 330 -1.67 -4.45 14.99
CA ALA A 330 -2.76 -5.08 15.74
C ALA A 330 -3.65 -5.93 14.83
N GLU A 331 -4.03 -5.44 13.65
CA GLU A 331 -4.79 -6.19 12.65
C GLU A 331 -4.08 -7.49 12.27
N VAL A 332 -2.76 -7.45 12.01
CA VAL A 332 -1.97 -8.66 11.70
C VAL A 332 -1.90 -9.61 12.89
N ALA A 333 -1.64 -9.09 14.09
CA ALA A 333 -1.46 -9.91 15.29
C ALA A 333 -2.76 -10.63 15.73
N PHE A 334 -3.92 -10.03 15.48
CA PHE A 334 -5.23 -10.57 15.88
C PHE A 334 -6.05 -11.14 14.72
N ALA A 335 -5.50 -11.17 13.49
CA ALA A 335 -6.17 -11.78 12.34
C ALA A 335 -6.60 -13.23 12.63
N PRO A 336 -7.80 -13.66 12.20
CA PRO A 336 -8.75 -12.96 11.33
C PRO A 336 -9.81 -12.14 12.09
N ALA A 337 -9.62 -11.86 13.38
CA ALA A 337 -10.56 -11.03 14.13
C ALA A 337 -10.34 -9.54 13.80
N ASP A 338 -11.44 -8.79 13.69
CA ASP A 338 -11.38 -7.33 13.62
C ASP A 338 -10.96 -6.78 14.99
N VAL A 339 -10.08 -5.79 15.00
CA VAL A 339 -9.58 -5.15 16.23
C VAL A 339 -9.95 -3.68 16.26
N GLU A 340 -10.43 -3.21 17.41
CA GLU A 340 -10.66 -1.79 17.66
C GLU A 340 -10.39 -1.44 19.13
N ALA A 341 -10.30 -0.15 19.45
CA ALA A 341 -10.26 0.29 20.83
C ALA A 341 -11.60 -0.03 21.54
N ALA A 342 -11.54 -0.46 22.80
CA ALA A 342 -12.74 -0.75 23.58
C ALA A 342 -13.62 0.50 23.75
N THR A 343 -14.93 0.31 23.61
CA THR A 343 -15.94 1.37 23.69
C THR A 343 -16.37 1.66 25.13
N GLU A 344 -17.04 2.78 25.37
CA GLU A 344 -17.65 3.08 26.69
C GLU A 344 -18.63 1.99 27.15
N ALA A 345 -19.32 1.33 26.21
CA ALA A 345 -20.20 0.21 26.52
C ALA A 345 -19.45 -1.05 26.95
N ASP A 346 -18.23 -1.24 26.45
CA ASP A 346 -17.33 -2.30 26.89
C ASP A 346 -16.84 -2.02 28.32
N PHE A 347 -16.35 -0.80 28.59
CA PHE A 347 -15.95 -0.39 29.94
C PHE A 347 -17.08 -0.51 30.98
N ALA A 348 -18.31 -0.15 30.62
CA ALA A 348 -19.46 -0.27 31.52
C ALA A 348 -19.74 -1.71 31.98
N LYS A 349 -19.36 -2.73 31.19
CA LYS A 349 -19.50 -4.15 31.55
C LYS A 349 -18.35 -4.66 32.42
N HIS A 350 -17.23 -3.95 32.47
CA HIS A 350 -16.01 -4.35 33.16
C HIS A 350 -15.58 -3.27 34.17
N PRO A 351 -16.29 -3.14 35.32
CA PRO A 351 -16.03 -2.07 36.29
C PRO A 351 -14.66 -2.16 36.97
N GLY A 352 -13.95 -3.29 36.84
CA GLY A 352 -12.55 -3.43 37.28
C GLY A 352 -11.55 -2.66 36.41
N LEU A 353 -11.94 -2.20 35.21
CA LEU A 353 -11.11 -1.41 34.31
C LEU A 353 -11.33 0.09 34.56
N VAL A 354 -10.57 0.65 35.50
CA VAL A 354 -10.65 2.09 35.83
C VAL A 354 -9.89 2.92 34.80
N LYS A 355 -10.61 3.47 33.81
CA LYS A 355 -10.02 4.27 32.72
C LYS A 355 -9.06 5.35 33.23
N GLY A 356 -7.85 5.39 32.67
CA GLY A 356 -6.75 6.26 33.11
C GLY A 356 -5.91 5.72 34.28
N TYR A 357 -6.34 4.65 34.93
CA TYR A 357 -5.71 4.08 36.13
C TYR A 357 -5.69 2.54 36.11
N ILE A 358 -5.70 1.93 34.91
CA ILE A 358 -5.68 0.46 34.72
C ILE A 358 -4.25 -0.07 34.93
N GLY A 359 -4.10 -1.13 35.72
CA GLY A 359 -2.84 -1.83 35.92
C GLY A 359 -3.00 -3.34 36.11
N PRO A 360 -1.93 -4.13 35.90
CA PRO A 360 -2.00 -5.59 35.98
C PRO A 360 -2.04 -6.14 37.41
N TRP A 361 -1.78 -5.30 38.43
CA TRP A 361 -1.58 -5.71 39.81
C TRP A 361 -2.42 -4.90 40.81
N SER A 362 -2.75 -5.53 41.94
CA SER A 362 -3.27 -4.89 43.15
C SER A 362 -2.71 -5.58 44.40
N PRO A 363 -2.84 -4.98 45.60
CA PRO A 363 -2.48 -5.64 46.86
C PRO A 363 -3.18 -7.00 47.12
N ASN A 364 -4.28 -7.28 46.41
CA ASN A 364 -5.05 -8.52 46.53
C ASN A 364 -4.66 -9.58 45.47
N GLY A 365 -3.72 -9.28 44.58
CA GLY A 365 -3.26 -10.17 43.50
C GLY A 365 -3.42 -9.56 42.11
N ALA A 366 -3.28 -10.42 41.10
CA ALA A 366 -3.37 -10.04 39.69
C ALA A 366 -4.77 -9.52 39.32
N VAL A 367 -4.81 -8.40 38.60
CA VAL A 367 -6.04 -7.77 38.12
C VAL A 367 -6.31 -8.07 36.66
N LEU A 368 -5.27 -8.22 35.83
CA LEU A 368 -5.35 -8.58 34.42
C LEU A 368 -4.78 -9.98 34.18
N GLY A 369 -5.31 -10.70 33.19
CA GLY A 369 -4.99 -12.10 32.88
C GLY A 369 -6.23 -13.00 32.90
N GLU A 370 -6.21 -14.11 32.17
CA GLU A 370 -7.34 -15.06 32.09
C GLU A 370 -7.69 -15.67 33.46
N GLU A 371 -6.68 -15.85 34.32
CA GLU A 371 -6.84 -16.38 35.68
C GLU A 371 -6.93 -15.27 36.76
N SER A 372 -7.06 -14.00 36.36
CA SER A 372 -7.04 -12.83 37.26
C SER A 372 -8.43 -12.42 37.78
N ALA A 373 -8.48 -11.36 38.59
CA ALA A 373 -9.75 -10.81 39.10
C ALA A 373 -10.70 -10.32 38.00
N THR A 374 -10.19 -9.86 36.85
CA THR A 374 -11.03 -9.43 35.71
C THR A 374 -11.35 -10.58 34.74
N GLY A 375 -10.51 -11.62 34.70
CA GLY A 375 -10.59 -12.71 33.72
C GLY A 375 -10.38 -12.26 32.26
N ILE A 376 -9.83 -11.05 32.04
CA ILE A 376 -9.59 -10.51 30.70
C ILE A 376 -8.17 -10.86 30.28
N ARG A 377 -8.03 -11.45 29.09
CA ARG A 377 -6.74 -11.82 28.52
C ARG A 377 -5.78 -10.63 28.51
N TYR A 378 -4.59 -10.84 29.05
CA TYR A 378 -3.55 -9.83 29.19
C TYR A 378 -2.29 -10.24 28.41
N LEU A 379 -1.96 -9.45 27.40
CA LEU A 379 -0.77 -9.62 26.58
C LEU A 379 0.19 -8.46 26.86
N VAL A 380 1.48 -8.66 26.67
CA VAL A 380 2.49 -7.60 26.84
C VAL A 380 3.34 -7.39 25.60
N ASP A 381 3.82 -6.17 25.42
CA ASP A 381 4.79 -5.81 24.38
C ASP A 381 6.09 -6.60 24.55
N PRO A 382 6.82 -6.94 23.46
CA PRO A 382 8.08 -7.66 23.55
C PRO A 382 9.17 -6.97 24.39
N ARG A 383 9.05 -5.65 24.65
CA ARG A 383 9.98 -4.91 25.53
C ARG A 383 9.68 -5.09 27.03
N VAL A 384 8.53 -5.65 27.39
CA VAL A 384 8.14 -5.96 28.78
C VAL A 384 8.65 -7.36 29.13
N VAL A 385 9.92 -7.43 29.51
CA VAL A 385 10.61 -8.69 29.87
C VAL A 385 10.73 -8.86 31.39
N GLU A 386 11.07 -10.07 31.85
CA GLU A 386 11.19 -10.34 33.29
C GLU A 386 12.17 -9.39 33.97
N GLY A 387 11.80 -8.93 35.16
CA GLY A 387 12.60 -8.01 35.96
C GLY A 387 12.41 -6.52 35.61
N THR A 388 11.73 -6.18 34.52
CA THR A 388 11.34 -4.78 34.24
C THR A 388 10.35 -4.28 35.31
N ALA A 389 10.56 -3.07 35.82
CA ALA A 389 9.71 -2.43 36.82
C ALA A 389 9.07 -1.15 36.29
N TRP A 390 7.79 -0.98 36.60
CA TRP A 390 6.94 -0.01 35.94
C TRP A 390 6.18 0.88 36.93
N VAL A 391 5.83 2.08 36.45
CA VAL A 391 4.74 2.89 37.00
C VAL A 391 3.47 2.59 36.19
N THR A 392 2.40 2.15 36.83
CA THR A 392 1.17 1.74 36.16
C THR A 392 -0.05 2.05 37.02
N GLY A 393 -1.25 1.91 36.47
CA GLY A 393 -2.47 2.18 37.23
C GLY A 393 -2.62 1.29 38.46
N ALA A 394 -3.22 1.81 39.53
CA ALA A 394 -3.49 1.02 40.74
C ALA A 394 -4.88 0.37 40.74
N ASN A 395 -5.63 0.47 39.63
CA ASN A 395 -7.04 0.08 39.51
C ASN A 395 -7.98 0.81 40.48
N GLU A 396 -7.56 1.98 40.93
CA GLU A 396 -8.32 2.91 41.76
C GLU A 396 -8.27 4.30 41.11
N HIS A 397 -9.39 5.01 41.11
CA HIS A 397 -9.45 6.35 40.53
C HIS A 397 -8.45 7.27 41.24
N GLU A 398 -7.69 8.04 40.45
CA GLU A 398 -6.67 8.97 40.92
C GLU A 398 -5.43 8.34 41.56
N LYS A 399 -5.20 7.03 41.39
CA LYS A 399 -4.04 6.35 41.97
C LYS A 399 -3.27 5.50 40.96
N HIS A 400 -1.96 5.53 41.13
CA HIS A 400 -1.01 4.70 40.41
C HIS A 400 -0.15 3.91 41.39
N ALA A 401 0.54 2.88 40.90
CA ALA A 401 1.53 2.12 41.63
C ALA A 401 2.88 2.22 40.91
N HIS A 402 3.97 2.33 41.67
CA HIS A 402 5.32 2.23 41.14
C HIS A 402 6.04 1.01 41.68
N SER A 403 7.16 0.66 41.04
CA SER A 403 7.95 -0.54 41.35
C SER A 403 7.17 -1.84 41.15
N VAL A 404 6.22 -1.85 40.21
CA VAL A 404 5.45 -3.04 39.79
C VAL A 404 6.29 -3.82 38.78
N VAL A 405 6.70 -5.03 39.12
CA VAL A 405 7.73 -5.80 38.39
C VAL A 405 7.11 -6.99 37.65
N TYR A 406 7.42 -7.11 36.35
CA TYR A 406 7.03 -8.27 35.54
C TYR A 406 7.81 -9.52 35.99
N GLY A 407 7.08 -10.62 36.22
CA GLY A 407 7.60 -11.88 36.77
C GLY A 407 7.59 -11.97 38.30
N ARG A 408 7.45 -10.84 39.02
CA ARG A 408 7.33 -10.81 40.50
C ARG A 408 5.91 -10.49 40.95
N ASP A 409 5.36 -9.38 40.46
CA ASP A 409 4.07 -8.87 40.92
C ASP A 409 2.94 -9.20 39.93
N PHE A 410 3.28 -9.30 38.65
CA PHE A 410 2.33 -9.68 37.61
C PHE A 410 2.99 -10.53 36.51
N THR A 411 2.17 -11.29 35.81
CA THR A 411 2.53 -12.08 34.62
C THR A 411 1.55 -11.73 33.49
N ALA A 412 1.77 -12.28 32.30
CA ALA A 412 0.88 -12.12 31.14
C ALA A 412 0.53 -13.48 30.54
N ASP A 413 -0.60 -13.56 29.85
CA ASP A 413 -1.04 -14.77 29.14
C ASP A 413 -0.22 -15.00 27.85
N GLY A 414 0.48 -13.96 27.37
CA GLY A 414 1.35 -14.04 26.21
C GLY A 414 2.03 -12.72 25.88
N VAL A 415 2.81 -12.74 24.80
CA VAL A 415 3.48 -11.57 24.22
C VAL A 415 2.85 -11.26 22.87
N VAL A 416 2.65 -9.98 22.57
CA VAL A 416 2.09 -9.54 21.29
C VAL A 416 2.79 -8.27 20.80
N ASP A 417 3.25 -8.27 19.54
CA ASP A 417 4.09 -7.21 18.98
C ASP A 417 3.28 -6.18 18.17
N VAL A 418 2.51 -5.36 18.88
CA VAL A 418 1.54 -4.42 18.27
C VAL A 418 1.93 -2.94 18.45
N SER A 419 3.08 -2.66 19.05
CA SER A 419 3.53 -1.28 19.28
C SER A 419 3.96 -0.57 18.00
N ASP A 420 3.77 0.74 17.93
CA ASP A 420 4.37 1.59 16.90
C ASP A 420 5.89 1.43 16.83
N VAL A 421 6.41 1.39 15.59
CA VAL A 421 7.86 1.39 15.34
C VAL A 421 8.35 2.84 15.29
N ARG A 422 9.46 3.13 15.97
CA ARG A 422 10.01 4.50 16.03
C ARG A 422 11.36 4.61 15.37
N ALA A 423 11.65 5.82 14.87
CA ALA A 423 12.98 6.13 14.36
C ALA A 423 14.00 5.95 15.48
N GLY A 424 15.06 5.21 15.22
CA GLY A 424 16.06 4.82 16.22
C GLY A 424 15.86 3.43 16.82
N ASP A 425 14.71 2.78 16.63
CA ASP A 425 14.54 1.39 17.06
C ASP A 425 15.55 0.47 16.33
N PRO A 426 16.12 -0.53 17.01
CA PRO A 426 17.10 -1.42 16.40
C PRO A 426 16.43 -2.33 15.36
N ALA A 427 17.03 -2.44 14.17
CA ALA A 427 16.61 -3.42 13.18
C ALA A 427 16.83 -4.85 13.72
N PRO A 428 15.88 -5.78 13.49
CA PRO A 428 15.96 -7.14 14.03
C PRO A 428 17.10 -7.99 13.45
N ASP A 429 17.65 -7.60 12.30
CA ASP A 429 18.81 -8.25 11.68
C ASP A 429 20.17 -7.69 12.15
N GLY A 430 20.17 -6.70 13.05
CA GLY A 430 21.37 -6.05 13.56
C GLY A 430 22.01 -5.03 12.60
N SER A 431 21.33 -4.66 11.53
CA SER A 431 21.82 -3.70 10.53
C SER A 431 21.93 -2.24 11.02
N GLY A 432 21.52 -1.96 12.26
CA GLY A 432 21.54 -0.63 12.88
C GLY A 432 20.14 -0.11 13.18
N PRO A 433 20.02 1.15 13.65
CA PRO A 433 18.73 1.77 13.91
C PRO A 433 17.94 1.98 12.62
N VAL A 434 16.61 1.88 12.71
CA VAL A 434 15.71 2.14 11.58
C VAL A 434 15.27 3.60 11.49
N GLU A 435 14.99 4.03 10.27
CA GLU A 435 14.29 5.26 9.92
C GLU A 435 12.93 4.93 9.32
N LEU A 436 11.93 5.77 9.53
CA LEU A 436 10.61 5.63 8.92
C LEU A 436 10.54 6.41 7.60
N ALA A 437 9.88 5.83 6.62
CA ALA A 437 9.56 6.46 5.35
C ALA A 437 8.11 6.17 4.94
N ARG A 438 7.56 7.04 4.08
CA ARG A 438 6.26 6.86 3.46
C ARG A 438 6.42 6.32 2.05
N GLY A 439 5.62 5.33 1.70
CA GLY A 439 5.67 4.66 0.40
C GLY A 439 4.28 4.36 -0.13
N MET A 440 4.18 4.19 -1.44
CA MET A 440 3.00 3.65 -2.08
C MET A 440 3.36 2.28 -2.67
N GLU A 441 2.62 1.25 -2.29
CA GLU A 441 2.76 -0.10 -2.84
C GLU A 441 2.47 -0.11 -4.35
N ILE A 442 3.49 -0.41 -5.15
CA ILE A 442 3.43 -0.50 -6.62
C ILE A 442 3.37 -1.94 -7.14
N GLY A 443 3.78 -2.90 -6.31
CA GLY A 443 3.61 -4.31 -6.57
C GLY A 443 3.91 -5.17 -5.36
N HIS A 444 3.49 -6.42 -5.43
CA HIS A 444 3.61 -7.39 -4.34
C HIS A 444 3.90 -8.77 -4.92
N VAL A 445 4.86 -9.49 -4.35
CA VAL A 445 5.20 -10.86 -4.71
C VAL A 445 5.09 -11.79 -3.50
N PHE A 446 4.46 -12.94 -3.70
CA PHE A 446 4.15 -13.91 -2.63
C PHE A 446 4.58 -15.32 -3.01
N GLN A 447 5.10 -16.05 -2.02
CA GLN A 447 5.15 -17.51 -2.03
C GLN A 447 3.93 -18.07 -1.30
N LEU A 448 2.81 -18.21 -2.02
CA LEU A 448 1.54 -18.74 -1.46
C LEU A 448 1.66 -20.17 -0.92
N GLY A 449 2.64 -20.93 -1.43
CA GLY A 449 2.83 -22.32 -1.03
C GLY A 449 1.69 -23.19 -1.56
N ARG A 450 1.18 -24.09 -0.73
CA ARG A 450 0.19 -25.10 -1.13
C ARG A 450 -1.25 -24.77 -0.75
N PHE A 451 -1.52 -23.62 -0.12
CA PHE A 451 -2.83 -23.32 0.45
C PHE A 451 -3.99 -23.49 -0.54
N PHE A 452 -3.98 -22.77 -1.66
CA PHE A 452 -5.05 -22.86 -2.67
C PHE A 452 -5.07 -24.21 -3.38
N ALA A 453 -3.90 -24.77 -3.68
CA ALA A 453 -3.80 -26.07 -4.34
C ALA A 453 -4.34 -27.21 -3.46
N ASP A 454 -4.12 -27.17 -2.15
CA ASP A 454 -4.69 -28.15 -1.21
C ASP A 454 -6.20 -27.95 -1.04
N LYS A 455 -6.66 -26.69 -0.90
CA LYS A 455 -8.09 -26.38 -0.77
C LYS A 455 -8.90 -26.78 -2.00
N LEU A 456 -8.39 -26.49 -3.19
CA LEU A 456 -9.08 -26.71 -4.46
C LEU A 456 -8.66 -28.00 -5.16
N GLY A 457 -7.78 -28.80 -4.55
CA GLY A 457 -7.37 -30.12 -5.04
C GLY A 457 -6.55 -30.12 -6.33
N LEU A 458 -5.65 -29.15 -6.51
CA LEU A 458 -4.68 -29.13 -7.61
C LEU A 458 -3.48 -30.04 -7.27
N LYS A 459 -3.41 -31.20 -7.95
CA LYS A 459 -2.32 -32.16 -7.82
C LYS A 459 -1.82 -32.62 -9.18
N VAL A 460 -0.53 -32.94 -9.26
CA VAL A 460 0.10 -33.51 -10.46
C VAL A 460 0.87 -34.78 -10.10
N LEU A 461 1.10 -35.65 -11.08
CA LEU A 461 2.03 -36.77 -10.93
C LEU A 461 3.47 -36.26 -10.93
N ASP A 462 4.28 -36.63 -9.94
CA ASP A 462 5.72 -36.37 -9.88
C ASP A 462 6.53 -37.33 -10.77
N GLU A 463 7.87 -37.18 -10.73
CA GLU A 463 8.82 -38.02 -11.47
C GLU A 463 8.75 -39.52 -11.11
N ASN A 464 8.19 -39.86 -9.95
CA ASN A 464 8.00 -41.23 -9.48
C ASN A 464 6.57 -41.74 -9.74
N GLY A 465 5.72 -40.94 -10.39
CA GLY A 465 4.32 -41.26 -10.64
C GLY A 465 3.42 -41.14 -9.40
N LYS A 466 3.85 -40.41 -8.37
CA LYS A 466 3.06 -40.13 -7.17
C LYS A 466 2.34 -38.79 -7.31
N LEU A 467 1.08 -38.72 -6.86
CA LEU A 467 0.37 -37.45 -6.78
C LEU A 467 0.98 -36.55 -5.70
N VAL A 468 1.38 -35.35 -6.10
CA VAL A 468 1.90 -34.29 -5.24
C VAL A 468 1.06 -33.02 -5.39
N THR A 469 0.87 -32.27 -4.30
CA THR A 469 0.21 -30.95 -4.35
C THR A 469 1.19 -29.93 -4.94
N VAL A 470 0.71 -29.19 -5.94
CA VAL A 470 1.43 -28.07 -6.57
C VAL A 470 1.65 -26.96 -5.55
N THR A 471 2.83 -26.34 -5.58
CA THR A 471 3.12 -25.12 -4.83
C THR A 471 2.97 -23.91 -5.75
N MET A 472 2.49 -22.80 -5.22
CA MET A 472 2.05 -21.65 -6.00
C MET A 472 2.75 -20.35 -5.59
N GLY A 473 2.98 -19.48 -6.56
CA GLY A 473 3.31 -18.07 -6.35
C GLY A 473 2.16 -17.15 -6.78
N SER A 474 2.08 -15.94 -6.21
CA SER A 474 1.17 -14.88 -6.65
C SER A 474 1.92 -13.56 -6.73
N TYR A 475 1.66 -12.78 -7.77
CA TYR A 475 2.42 -11.58 -8.08
C TYR A 475 1.49 -10.51 -8.65
N GLY A 476 1.28 -9.40 -7.93
CA GLY A 476 0.40 -8.30 -8.32
C GLY A 476 1.12 -6.97 -8.62
N ILE A 477 0.70 -6.26 -9.66
CA ILE A 477 1.07 -4.86 -9.96
C ILE A 477 -0.19 -4.02 -10.08
N GLY A 478 -0.27 -2.92 -9.33
CA GLY A 478 -1.35 -1.94 -9.43
C GLY A 478 -1.16 -1.01 -10.64
N VAL A 479 -1.65 -1.41 -11.82
CA VAL A 479 -1.46 -0.65 -13.08
C VAL A 479 -1.99 0.77 -13.00
N THR A 480 -3.23 0.95 -12.55
CA THR A 480 -3.84 2.29 -12.44
C THR A 480 -3.22 3.12 -11.32
N ARG A 481 -2.74 2.46 -10.26
CA ARG A 481 -2.03 3.11 -9.16
C ARG A 481 -0.68 3.64 -9.63
N ILE A 482 0.10 2.85 -10.38
CA ILE A 482 1.36 3.28 -11.01
C ILE A 482 1.12 4.49 -11.92
N LEU A 483 0.07 4.47 -12.75
CA LEU A 483 -0.27 5.61 -13.61
C LEU A 483 -0.49 6.88 -12.78
N ALA A 484 -1.18 6.77 -11.64
CA ALA A 484 -1.42 7.88 -10.73
C ALA A 484 -0.13 8.40 -10.07
N ILE A 485 0.75 7.50 -9.63
CA ILE A 485 2.07 7.85 -9.08
C ILE A 485 2.91 8.57 -10.14
N LEU A 486 2.95 8.06 -11.37
CA LEU A 486 3.68 8.72 -12.46
C LEU A 486 3.12 10.11 -12.74
N ALA A 487 1.80 10.32 -12.64
CA ALA A 487 1.20 11.65 -12.71
C ALA A 487 1.57 12.54 -11.50
N GLU A 488 1.66 11.99 -10.29
CA GLU A 488 2.05 12.70 -9.06
C GLU A 488 3.51 13.17 -9.09
N LEU A 489 4.41 12.36 -9.67
CA LEU A 489 5.83 12.70 -9.79
C LEU A 489 6.12 13.64 -10.97
N ASN A 490 5.31 13.55 -12.02
CA ASN A 490 5.58 14.22 -13.28
C ASN A 490 4.53 15.30 -13.56
N ASN A 491 4.57 16.36 -12.77
CA ASN A 491 3.74 17.54 -12.94
C ASN A 491 4.40 18.81 -12.41
N ASP A 492 3.82 19.94 -12.76
CA ASP A 492 4.10 21.26 -12.19
C ASP A 492 2.78 21.99 -11.89
N ASP A 493 2.86 23.26 -11.50
CA ASP A 493 1.69 24.10 -11.22
C ASP A 493 0.74 24.29 -12.42
N ARG A 494 1.20 23.97 -13.64
CA ARG A 494 0.43 24.15 -14.88
C ARG A 494 -0.20 22.87 -15.37
N GLY A 495 0.41 21.71 -15.13
CA GLY A 495 -0.10 20.45 -15.64
C GLY A 495 0.82 19.25 -15.55
N LEU A 496 0.45 18.20 -16.29
CA LEU A 496 1.21 16.95 -16.37
C LEU A 496 2.48 17.10 -17.23
N MET A 497 3.45 16.21 -17.02
CA MET A 497 4.74 16.16 -17.73
C MET A 497 5.15 14.70 -18.01
N TRP A 498 4.37 13.95 -18.78
CA TRP A 498 4.57 12.50 -18.92
C TRP A 498 6.00 12.11 -19.34
N PRO A 499 6.57 11.00 -18.82
CA PRO A 499 7.71 10.35 -19.43
C PRO A 499 7.36 9.92 -20.87
N GLU A 500 8.33 10.01 -21.79
CA GLU A 500 8.11 9.69 -23.21
C GLU A 500 7.58 8.27 -23.43
N SER A 501 8.03 7.31 -22.61
CA SER A 501 7.64 5.90 -22.69
C SER A 501 6.14 5.65 -22.53
N ILE A 502 5.43 6.56 -21.84
CA ILE A 502 3.98 6.40 -21.56
C ILE A 502 3.13 7.60 -21.97
N ALA A 503 3.73 8.67 -22.51
CA ALA A 503 3.00 9.85 -22.93
C ALA A 503 1.86 9.52 -23.91
N PRO A 504 0.68 10.19 -23.84
CA PRO A 504 -0.45 9.85 -24.70
C PRO A 504 -0.16 10.06 -26.19
N PHE A 505 0.73 11.00 -26.51
CA PHE A 505 1.24 11.31 -27.84
C PHE A 505 2.72 11.66 -27.70
N ASP A 506 3.47 11.51 -28.78
CA ASP A 506 4.89 11.87 -28.79
C ASP A 506 5.06 13.38 -29.02
N VAL A 507 4.20 13.96 -29.88
CA VAL A 507 4.24 15.39 -30.25
C VAL A 507 2.85 16.01 -30.24
N HIS A 508 2.74 17.19 -29.63
CA HIS A 508 1.55 18.05 -29.70
C HIS A 508 1.82 19.25 -30.62
N VAL A 509 1.30 19.21 -31.84
CA VAL A 509 1.41 20.31 -32.80
C VAL A 509 0.30 21.31 -32.53
N VAL A 510 0.64 22.58 -32.28
CA VAL A 510 -0.33 23.63 -31.90
C VAL A 510 -0.34 24.72 -32.96
N ALA A 511 -1.40 24.74 -33.78
CA ALA A 511 -1.64 25.83 -34.72
C ALA A 511 -2.22 27.05 -33.99
N THR A 512 -1.61 28.22 -34.15
CA THR A 512 -2.01 29.44 -33.44
C THR A 512 -2.30 30.60 -34.38
N GLY A 513 -3.07 31.57 -33.90
CA GLY A 513 -3.43 32.77 -34.67
C GLY A 513 -4.67 32.58 -35.53
N ARG A 514 -4.76 33.33 -36.63
CA ARG A 514 -5.89 33.33 -37.57
C ARG A 514 -5.46 33.12 -39.03
N ASP A 515 -4.15 33.03 -39.27
CA ASP A 515 -3.60 32.91 -40.61
C ASP A 515 -3.67 31.45 -41.07
N ALA A 516 -4.18 31.24 -42.29
CA ALA A 516 -4.24 29.93 -42.92
C ALA A 516 -2.85 29.30 -43.04
N ALA A 517 -1.80 30.10 -43.26
CA ALA A 517 -0.43 29.61 -43.38
C ALA A 517 0.03 28.82 -42.15
N ALA A 518 -0.39 29.22 -40.94
CA ALA A 518 -0.05 28.51 -39.72
C ALA A 518 -0.78 27.16 -39.59
N PHE A 519 -2.05 27.10 -40.00
CA PHE A 519 -2.82 25.86 -39.97
C PHE A 519 -2.36 24.89 -41.07
N ASP A 520 -2.10 25.37 -42.28
CA ASP A 520 -1.60 24.56 -43.39
C ASP A 520 -0.21 23.99 -43.09
N LEU A 521 0.69 24.79 -42.49
CA LEU A 521 1.99 24.31 -42.07
C LEU A 521 1.89 23.31 -40.92
N ALA A 522 1.03 23.55 -39.92
CA ALA A 522 0.80 22.61 -38.82
C ALA A 522 0.27 21.26 -39.31
N GLU A 523 -0.66 21.29 -40.26
CA GLU A 523 -1.21 20.09 -40.91
C GLU A 523 -0.11 19.28 -41.60
N LYS A 524 0.73 19.95 -42.39
CA LYS A 524 1.86 19.34 -43.09
C LYS A 524 2.84 18.72 -42.10
N LEU A 525 3.25 19.49 -41.09
CA LEU A 525 4.21 19.02 -40.08
C LEU A 525 3.69 17.84 -39.28
N ALA A 526 2.40 17.83 -38.93
CA ALA A 526 1.78 16.70 -38.27
C ALA A 526 1.80 15.44 -39.15
N ALA A 527 1.52 15.57 -40.45
CA ALA A 527 1.60 14.46 -41.40
C ALA A 527 3.04 13.96 -41.63
N ASP A 528 4.01 14.87 -41.69
CA ASP A 528 5.43 14.53 -41.84
C ASP A 528 5.94 13.74 -40.61
N LEU A 529 5.60 14.20 -39.40
CA LEU A 529 5.94 13.51 -38.15
C LEU A 529 5.24 12.16 -38.02
N GLU A 530 3.96 12.07 -38.40
CA GLU A 530 3.23 10.80 -38.41
C GLU A 530 3.88 9.81 -39.40
N SER A 531 4.27 10.27 -40.58
CA SER A 531 4.94 9.44 -41.59
C SER A 531 6.29 8.92 -41.12
N ALA A 532 6.91 9.59 -40.14
CA ALA A 532 8.12 9.17 -39.46
C ALA A 532 7.86 8.25 -38.23
N GLY A 533 6.61 7.83 -38.01
CA GLY A 533 6.23 6.89 -36.96
C GLY A 533 5.93 7.52 -35.60
N ARG A 534 5.76 8.85 -35.52
CA ARG A 534 5.38 9.53 -34.28
C ARG A 534 3.86 9.57 -34.10
N ASP A 535 3.41 9.39 -32.86
CA ASP A 535 2.02 9.64 -32.45
C ASP A 535 1.80 11.15 -32.28
N VAL A 536 0.98 11.75 -33.14
CA VAL A 536 0.78 13.20 -33.18
C VAL A 536 -0.64 13.62 -32.76
N LEU A 537 -0.71 14.57 -31.83
CA LEU A 537 -1.90 15.35 -31.52
C LEU A 537 -1.79 16.73 -32.18
N LEU A 538 -2.73 17.07 -33.06
CA LEU A 538 -2.80 18.37 -33.73
C LEU A 538 -3.92 19.21 -33.11
N ASP A 539 -3.58 20.34 -32.49
CA ASP A 539 -4.56 21.36 -32.08
C ASP A 539 -4.91 22.29 -33.25
N ASP A 540 -5.84 21.82 -34.08
CA ASP A 540 -6.39 22.48 -35.26
C ASP A 540 -7.60 23.40 -34.95
N ARG A 541 -7.92 23.66 -33.67
CA ARG A 541 -9.13 24.43 -33.30
C ARG A 541 -9.02 25.90 -33.76
N PRO A 542 -9.83 26.39 -34.74
CA PRO A 542 -9.57 27.68 -35.40
C PRO A 542 -10.06 28.92 -34.62
N LYS A 543 -10.90 28.72 -33.59
CA LYS A 543 -11.55 29.81 -32.82
C LYS A 543 -11.14 29.84 -31.35
N VAL A 544 -10.12 29.07 -30.98
CA VAL A 544 -9.57 29.02 -29.62
C VAL A 544 -8.34 29.92 -29.56
N SER A 545 -8.25 30.78 -28.53
CA SER A 545 -7.13 31.70 -28.41
C SER A 545 -5.81 30.93 -28.14
N PRO A 546 -4.66 31.46 -28.58
CA PRO A 546 -3.37 30.81 -28.33
C PRO A 546 -3.12 30.50 -26.85
N GLY A 547 -3.50 31.41 -25.95
CA GLY A 547 -3.35 31.20 -24.51
C GLY A 547 -4.14 30.00 -23.96
N VAL A 548 -5.35 29.76 -24.49
CA VAL A 548 -6.13 28.56 -24.11
C VAL A 548 -5.49 27.30 -24.68
N LYS A 549 -4.99 27.34 -25.93
CA LYS A 549 -4.29 26.21 -26.53
C LYS A 549 -3.02 25.84 -25.76
N PHE A 550 -2.24 26.83 -25.33
CA PHE A 550 -1.06 26.62 -24.51
C PHE A 550 -1.42 26.06 -23.14
N GLY A 551 -2.45 26.59 -22.48
CA GLY A 551 -2.93 26.03 -21.21
C GLY A 551 -3.39 24.58 -21.34
N ASP A 552 -4.10 24.22 -22.43
CA ASP A 552 -4.47 22.83 -22.70
C ASP A 552 -3.23 21.96 -22.95
N ALA A 553 -2.23 22.44 -23.71
CA ALA A 553 -1.00 21.70 -23.99
C ALA A 553 -0.17 21.47 -22.72
N GLU A 554 -0.06 22.47 -21.84
CA GLU A 554 0.60 22.36 -20.53
C GLU A 554 -0.11 21.35 -19.63
N LEU A 555 -1.45 21.41 -19.59
CA LEU A 555 -2.29 20.56 -18.76
C LEU A 555 -2.26 19.10 -19.21
N VAL A 556 -2.36 18.84 -20.52
CA VAL A 556 -2.35 17.49 -21.10
C VAL A 556 -0.98 16.83 -20.92
N GLY A 557 0.12 17.60 -21.05
CA GLY A 557 1.45 17.12 -20.69
C GLY A 557 2.14 16.24 -21.72
N VAL A 558 1.90 16.47 -23.01
CA VAL A 558 2.69 15.84 -24.09
C VAL A 558 4.15 16.35 -24.02
N PRO A 559 5.18 15.47 -24.05
CA PRO A 559 6.57 15.86 -23.79
C PRO A 559 7.11 16.95 -24.73
N ARG A 560 6.76 16.87 -26.02
CA ARG A 560 7.22 17.80 -27.05
C ARG A 560 6.04 18.53 -27.66
N ILE A 561 6.09 19.87 -27.64
CA ILE A 561 5.04 20.73 -28.19
C ILE A 561 5.65 21.53 -29.35
N LEU A 562 5.05 21.44 -30.53
CA LEU A 562 5.50 22.16 -31.73
C LEU A 562 4.51 23.28 -32.05
N ILE A 563 4.89 24.52 -31.78
CA ILE A 563 4.03 25.68 -31.97
C ILE A 563 4.22 26.22 -33.39
N VAL A 564 3.12 26.30 -34.13
CA VAL A 564 3.07 26.88 -35.47
C VAL A 564 2.25 28.15 -35.40
N GLY A 565 2.89 29.30 -35.61
CA GLY A 565 2.30 30.61 -35.34
C GLY A 565 2.78 31.69 -36.30
N ARG A 566 3.20 32.84 -35.77
CA ARG A 566 3.53 34.03 -36.59
C ARG A 566 4.68 33.78 -37.58
N GLY A 567 5.65 32.94 -37.23
CA GLY A 567 6.79 32.61 -38.10
C GLY A 567 6.49 31.62 -39.22
N ALA A 568 5.24 31.13 -39.35
CA ALA A 568 4.89 30.08 -40.30
C ALA A 568 5.09 30.51 -41.76
N ALA A 569 4.86 31.79 -42.08
CA ALA A 569 5.08 32.33 -43.42
C ALA A 569 6.56 32.30 -43.84
N GLU A 570 7.47 32.44 -42.87
CA GLU A 570 8.91 32.31 -43.05
C GLU A 570 9.43 30.87 -42.87
N GLY A 571 8.54 29.89 -42.70
CA GLY A 571 8.88 28.48 -42.47
C GLY A 571 9.52 28.21 -41.10
N GLN A 572 9.27 29.07 -40.12
CA GLN A 572 9.78 28.96 -38.75
C GLN A 572 8.71 28.45 -37.79
N VAL A 573 9.14 27.65 -36.82
CA VAL A 573 8.31 27.07 -35.76
C VAL A 573 9.03 27.15 -34.42
N GLU A 574 8.30 27.07 -33.32
CA GLU A 574 8.89 26.99 -31.98
C GLU A 574 8.73 25.57 -31.43
N LEU A 575 9.84 24.91 -31.13
CA LEU A 575 9.86 23.65 -30.43
C LEU A 575 9.96 23.91 -28.94
N TRP A 576 8.99 23.37 -28.20
CA TRP A 576 8.86 23.54 -26.76
C TRP A 576 9.00 22.19 -26.07
N ASP A 577 9.99 22.09 -25.17
CA ASP A 577 10.12 20.98 -24.24
C ASP A 577 9.21 21.21 -23.02
N ARG A 578 8.23 20.33 -22.83
CA ARG A 578 7.24 20.47 -21.75
C ARG A 578 7.88 20.38 -20.36
N ARG A 579 8.95 19.60 -20.20
CA ARG A 579 9.57 19.33 -18.89
C ARG A 579 10.52 20.45 -18.48
N SER A 580 11.40 20.91 -19.36
CA SER A 580 12.33 22.01 -19.06
C SER A 580 11.68 23.39 -19.20
N GLY A 581 10.61 23.50 -19.99
CA GLY A 581 10.00 24.78 -20.35
C GLY A 581 10.76 25.54 -21.44
N GLU A 582 11.89 25.00 -21.94
CA GLU A 582 12.70 25.63 -22.98
C GLU A 582 11.94 25.71 -24.30
N ARG A 583 12.09 26.84 -24.99
CA ARG A 583 11.54 27.07 -26.32
C ARG A 583 12.64 27.50 -27.28
N THR A 584 12.72 26.81 -28.40
CA THR A 584 13.72 27.08 -29.44
C THR A 584 13.02 27.33 -30.77
N THR A 585 13.31 28.46 -31.41
CA THR A 585 12.84 28.73 -32.78
C THR A 585 13.75 28.01 -33.77
N LEU A 586 13.13 27.24 -34.67
CA LEU A 586 13.81 26.41 -35.66
C LEU A 586 13.13 26.54 -37.02
N ALA A 587 13.87 26.25 -38.09
CA ALA A 587 13.24 25.99 -39.38
C ALA A 587 12.36 24.73 -39.28
N ALA A 588 11.23 24.71 -39.98
CA ALA A 588 10.27 23.60 -39.93
C ALA A 588 10.90 22.22 -40.19
N ALA A 589 11.82 22.14 -41.16
CA ALA A 589 12.54 20.91 -41.48
C ALA A 589 13.49 20.44 -40.36
N GLU A 590 14.14 21.39 -39.67
CA GLU A 590 15.03 21.09 -38.54
C GLU A 590 14.23 20.60 -37.33
N ALA A 591 13.06 21.19 -37.08
CA ALA A 591 12.16 20.76 -36.01
C ALA A 591 11.66 19.32 -36.24
N VAL A 592 11.29 18.97 -37.48
CA VAL A 592 10.93 17.58 -37.82
C VAL A 592 12.11 16.65 -37.59
N ALA A 593 13.30 16.98 -38.11
CA ALA A 593 14.49 16.18 -37.92
C ALA A 593 14.82 15.94 -36.43
N ALA A 594 14.71 16.99 -35.60
CA ALA A 594 14.94 16.91 -34.16
C ALA A 594 13.90 16.05 -33.43
N LEU A 595 12.67 15.97 -33.94
CA LEU A 595 11.59 15.15 -33.37
C LEU A 595 11.57 13.73 -33.91
N THR A 596 12.32 13.40 -34.96
CA THR A 596 12.37 12.05 -35.56
C THR A 596 13.70 11.33 -35.36
N ALA A 597 14.73 12.05 -34.89
CA ALA A 597 15.93 11.43 -34.34
C ALA A 597 15.59 10.62 -33.07
#